data_AF-A0A433Q8M8-F1
#
_entry.id   AF-A0A433Q8M8-F1
#
_cell.length_a   1.000
_cell.length_b   1.000
_cell.length_c   1.000
_cell.angle_alpha   90.00
_cell.angle_beta   90.00
_cell.angle_gamma   90.00
#
_symmetry.space_group_name_H-M   'P 1'
#
loop_
_entity.id
_entity.type
_entity.pdbx_description
1 polymer ?
#
loop_
_entity_poly.entity_id
_entity_poly.type
_entity_poly.pdbx_seq_one_letter_code
_entity_poly.pdbx_strand_id
1 'polypeptide(L)'
;MSTFKKSKPKSAITSSRKPDGPPPERLRPPVFSDADPATYPDETRKRDADGLFNFYIPIDEEDQTYMTWMYKLGDALGMGTFDPRDNRLPPTYYYELTELPKGYKLFRQVKQPDPDGPKHTGLDLKIEVIRKDAEYELDARGDPYLYGHPIGTKYRSTLEFIPHLLWLENDPYHNYENCACCLCPRLVEAGIRLPSDLKGSHIHSLRRKRKNPDEPKSKATGSSRKSSGGPSAKSSGGPSGGQSAKSSGGPLRGQSAK
;
A
#
# COMPACT_ATOMS: atom_id res chain seq x y z
N MET A 1 46.31 39.86 28.89
CA MET A 1 45.12 39.28 29.56
C MET A 1 44.33 38.51 28.50
N SER A 2 43.97 37.25 28.74
CA SER A 2 43.32 36.39 27.73
C SER A 2 41.85 36.14 28.07
N THR A 3 40.95 36.31 27.10
CA THR A 3 39.49 36.27 27.30
C THR A 3 38.89 34.92 26.88
N PHE A 4 38.78 34.00 27.85
CA PHE A 4 38.10 32.72 27.66
C PHE A 4 36.61 32.90 27.33
N LYS A 5 36.24 32.71 26.06
CA LYS A 5 34.83 32.57 25.64
C LYS A 5 34.31 31.19 26.05
N LYS A 6 33.48 31.13 27.09
CA LYS A 6 32.76 29.90 27.47
C LYS A 6 31.78 29.50 26.36
N SER A 7 31.95 28.30 25.80
CA SER A 7 30.95 27.66 24.95
C SER A 7 29.72 27.27 25.78
N LYS A 8 28.52 27.39 25.18
CA LYS A 8 27.30 26.81 25.76
C LYS A 8 27.26 25.30 25.46
N PRO A 9 26.79 24.44 26.39
CA PRO A 9 26.52 23.04 26.08
C PRO A 9 25.42 22.94 25.01
N LYS A 10 25.53 21.94 24.13
CA LYS A 10 24.49 21.65 23.12
C LYS A 10 23.23 21.14 23.82
N SER A 11 22.06 21.63 23.40
CA SER A 11 20.77 21.09 23.81
C SER A 11 20.67 19.61 23.44
N ALA A 12 20.34 18.75 24.38
CA ALA A 12 19.97 17.36 24.06
C ALA A 12 18.67 17.38 23.24
N ILE A 13 18.67 16.70 22.09
CA ILE A 13 17.47 16.55 21.27
C ILE A 13 16.49 15.62 21.98
N THR A 14 15.20 15.93 21.84
CA THR A 14 14.11 15.33 22.59
C THR A 14 14.03 13.82 22.42
N SER A 15 14.16 13.09 23.53
CA SER A 15 13.72 11.69 23.60
C SER A 15 12.21 11.62 23.37
N SER A 16 11.80 10.85 22.35
CA SER A 16 10.40 10.51 22.12
C SER A 16 9.89 9.71 23.31
N ARG A 17 9.01 10.31 24.12
CA ARG A 17 8.40 9.60 25.25
C ARG A 17 7.67 8.36 24.73
N LYS A 18 8.04 7.18 25.24
CA LYS A 18 7.14 6.02 25.18
C LYS A 18 5.84 6.40 25.89
N PRO A 19 4.65 6.00 25.39
CA PRO A 19 3.42 6.18 26.14
C PRO A 19 3.49 5.37 27.43
N ASP A 20 2.96 5.90 28.53
CA ASP A 20 2.95 5.26 29.87
C ASP A 20 1.91 4.10 29.98
N GLY A 21 1.77 3.32 28.91
CA GLY A 21 0.89 2.15 28.82
C GLY A 21 1.60 0.84 29.14
N PRO A 22 0.88 -0.30 29.12
CA PRO A 22 1.51 -1.62 29.14
C PRO A 22 2.46 -1.80 27.93
N PRO A 23 3.50 -2.64 28.04
CA PRO A 23 4.30 -3.01 26.88
C PRO A 23 3.41 -3.68 25.81
N PRO A 24 3.73 -3.53 24.51
CA PRO A 24 2.95 -4.13 23.44
C PRO A 24 2.92 -5.66 23.54
N GLU A 25 1.79 -6.25 23.22
CA GLU A 25 1.65 -7.70 23.17
C GLU A 25 2.27 -8.25 21.88
N ARG A 26 3.12 -9.28 22.03
CA ARG A 26 3.96 -9.82 20.96
C ARG A 26 3.25 -10.95 20.24
N LEU A 27 2.69 -10.64 19.07
CA LEU A 27 2.03 -11.59 18.19
C LEU A 27 3.08 -12.32 17.33
N ARG A 28 2.88 -13.62 17.13
CA ARG A 28 3.66 -14.37 16.14
C ARG A 28 3.12 -14.08 14.73
N PRO A 29 3.94 -14.19 13.67
CA PRO A 29 3.44 -14.18 12.31
C PRO A 29 2.52 -15.39 12.03
N PRO A 30 1.73 -15.34 10.96
CA PRO A 30 0.99 -16.50 10.47
C PRO A 30 1.89 -17.71 10.22
N VAL A 31 1.39 -18.90 10.57
CA VAL A 31 2.12 -20.17 10.43
C VAL A 31 2.32 -20.56 8.96
N PHE A 32 1.38 -20.17 8.09
CA PHE A 32 1.53 -20.25 6.65
C PHE A 32 2.14 -18.97 6.09
N SER A 33 3.01 -19.12 5.09
CA SER A 33 3.51 -18.05 4.26
C SER A 33 3.64 -18.58 2.83
N ASP A 34 3.20 -17.78 1.86
CA ASP A 34 3.36 -18.07 0.43
C ASP A 34 4.64 -17.48 -0.16
N ALA A 35 5.49 -16.86 0.66
CA ALA A 35 6.60 -16.07 0.17
C ALA A 35 7.64 -16.87 -0.63
N ASP A 36 8.04 -16.33 -1.77
CA ASP A 36 9.13 -16.83 -2.60
C ASP A 36 10.34 -15.87 -2.55
N PRO A 37 11.44 -16.24 -1.87
CA PRO A 37 12.67 -15.44 -1.84
C PRO A 37 13.33 -15.21 -3.20
N ALA A 38 12.99 -15.96 -4.26
CA ALA A 38 13.44 -15.65 -5.62
C ALA A 38 12.80 -14.37 -6.20
N THR A 39 11.76 -13.83 -5.54
CA THR A 39 11.13 -12.54 -5.87
C THR A 39 11.80 -11.32 -5.24
N TYR A 40 12.84 -11.52 -4.43
CA TYR A 40 13.62 -10.43 -3.83
C TYR A 40 14.26 -9.53 -4.90
N PRO A 41 14.47 -8.23 -4.61
CA PRO A 41 15.13 -7.33 -5.54
C PRO A 41 16.60 -7.68 -5.69
N ASP A 42 17.17 -7.30 -6.83
CA ASP A 42 18.59 -7.36 -7.06
C ASP A 42 19.31 -6.29 -6.21
N GLU A 43 20.21 -6.73 -5.32
CA GLU A 43 21.03 -5.87 -4.46
C GLU A 43 22.24 -5.27 -5.21
N THR A 44 22.53 -5.71 -6.46
CA THR A 44 23.67 -5.21 -7.23
C THR A 44 23.48 -3.75 -7.70
N ARG A 45 24.55 -2.96 -7.61
CA ARG A 45 24.56 -1.54 -8.00
C ARG A 45 24.55 -1.39 -9.52
N LYS A 46 23.36 -1.21 -10.09
CA LYS A 46 23.15 -0.91 -11.51
C LYS A 46 22.97 0.59 -11.73
N ARG A 47 23.53 1.12 -12.81
CA ARG A 47 23.26 2.50 -13.26
C ARG A 47 21.89 2.56 -13.93
N ASP A 48 21.06 3.53 -13.56
CA ASP A 48 19.85 3.88 -14.29
C ASP A 48 20.13 4.89 -15.43
N ALA A 49 19.09 5.27 -16.17
CA ALA A 49 19.22 6.14 -17.34
C ALA A 49 19.69 7.57 -17.00
N ASP A 50 19.53 8.00 -15.74
CA ASP A 50 20.03 9.28 -15.23
C ASP A 50 21.50 9.20 -14.78
N GLY A 51 22.13 8.02 -14.93
CA GLY A 51 23.51 7.74 -14.53
C GLY A 51 23.69 7.35 -13.06
N LEU A 52 22.60 7.28 -12.30
CA LEU A 52 22.61 7.03 -10.85
C LEU A 52 22.67 5.54 -10.53
N PHE A 53 23.38 5.18 -9.46
CA PHE A 53 23.28 3.84 -8.91
C PHE A 53 21.96 3.66 -8.20
N ASN A 54 21.16 2.70 -8.68
CA ASN A 54 19.79 2.46 -8.23
C ASN A 54 19.67 0.98 -7.85
N PHE A 55 19.65 0.71 -6.55
CA PHE A 55 19.75 -0.64 -5.98
C PHE A 55 18.90 -0.75 -4.72
N TYR A 56 18.78 -1.96 -4.19
CA TYR A 56 18.05 -2.24 -2.96
C TYR A 56 19.03 -2.73 -1.89
N ILE A 57 18.83 -2.27 -0.66
CA ILE A 57 19.49 -2.83 0.52
C ILE A 57 18.42 -3.46 1.41
N PRO A 58 18.70 -4.58 2.09
CA PRO A 58 17.79 -5.08 3.12
C PRO A 58 17.66 -4.05 4.25
N ILE A 59 16.47 -3.95 4.83
CA ILE A 59 16.27 -3.21 6.08
C ILE A 59 16.52 -4.16 7.25
N ASP A 60 17.40 -3.73 8.13
CA ASP A 60 17.77 -4.43 9.36
C ASP A 60 16.61 -4.46 10.37
N GLU A 61 16.55 -5.51 11.21
CA GLU A 61 15.46 -5.71 12.17
C GLU A 61 15.46 -4.66 13.30
N GLU A 62 16.62 -4.09 13.62
CA GLU A 62 16.76 -2.98 14.57
C GLU A 62 16.54 -1.59 13.96
N ASP A 63 16.37 -1.45 12.62
CA ASP A 63 16.00 -0.17 12.01
C ASP A 63 14.58 0.24 12.46
N GLN A 64 14.43 1.47 12.95
CA GLN A 64 13.16 2.06 13.35
C GLN A 64 12.05 1.90 12.30
N THR A 65 12.41 1.78 11.02
CA THR A 65 11.51 1.48 9.90
C THR A 65 10.91 0.08 10.00
N TYR A 66 11.73 -0.95 10.27
CA TYR A 66 11.28 -2.33 10.46
C TYR A 66 10.38 -2.45 11.69
N MET A 67 10.81 -1.89 12.82
CA MET A 67 10.01 -1.80 14.05
C MET A 67 8.64 -1.12 13.82
N THR A 68 8.60 -0.06 13.00
CA THR A 68 7.35 0.63 12.64
C THR A 68 6.44 -0.21 11.75
N TRP A 69 7.00 -1.10 10.91
CA TRP A 69 6.20 -2.10 10.20
C TRP A 69 5.68 -3.19 11.15
N MET A 70 6.52 -3.72 12.05
CA MET A 70 6.10 -4.80 12.97
C MET A 70 4.97 -4.36 13.90
N TYR A 71 5.03 -3.13 14.41
CA TYR A 71 3.92 -2.50 15.13
C TYR A 71 2.64 -2.46 14.27
N LYS A 72 2.70 -1.84 13.07
CA LYS A 72 1.50 -1.64 12.23
C LYS A 72 0.88 -2.93 11.71
N LEU A 73 1.68 -3.98 11.52
CA LEU A 73 1.22 -5.30 11.11
C LEU A 73 0.65 -6.10 12.29
N GLY A 74 1.27 -5.99 13.47
CA GLY A 74 0.75 -6.59 14.71
C GLY A 74 -0.59 -5.99 15.10
N ASP A 75 -0.68 -4.66 15.13
CA ASP A 75 -1.89 -3.87 15.42
C ASP A 75 -3.08 -4.30 14.54
N ALA A 76 -2.85 -4.40 13.22
CA ALA A 76 -3.86 -4.86 12.27
C ALA A 76 -4.24 -6.34 12.42
N LEU A 77 -3.31 -7.21 12.83
CA LEU A 77 -3.57 -8.64 13.06
C LEU A 77 -4.35 -8.87 14.36
N GLY A 78 -4.02 -8.14 15.43
CA GLY A 78 -4.68 -8.23 16.74
C GLY A 78 -6.10 -7.64 16.75
N MET A 79 -6.34 -6.56 16.00
CA MET A 79 -7.69 -6.03 15.78
C MET A 79 -8.54 -6.88 14.82
N GLY A 80 -7.96 -7.87 14.15
CA GLY A 80 -8.66 -8.81 13.25
C GLY A 80 -9.04 -8.22 11.89
N THR A 81 -9.64 -7.03 11.85
CA THR A 81 -9.96 -6.27 10.63
C THR A 81 -10.00 -4.76 10.91
N PHE A 82 -10.41 -3.95 9.92
CA PHE A 82 -10.83 -2.56 10.11
C PHE A 82 -12.29 -2.42 10.65
N ASP A 83 -13.01 -3.52 10.89
CA ASP A 83 -14.35 -3.51 11.49
C ASP A 83 -14.23 -3.63 13.02
N PRO A 84 -14.60 -2.59 13.82
CA PRO A 84 -14.44 -2.60 15.28
C PRO A 84 -15.27 -3.66 16.03
N ARG A 85 -16.03 -4.49 15.31
CA ARG A 85 -16.83 -5.61 15.83
C ARG A 85 -16.11 -6.96 15.74
N ASP A 86 -15.04 -7.07 14.95
CA ASP A 86 -14.19 -8.28 14.84
C ASP A 86 -12.89 -8.14 15.66
N ASN A 87 -12.94 -7.36 16.75
CA ASN A 87 -11.82 -7.20 17.70
C ASN A 87 -11.51 -8.54 18.38
N ARG A 88 -10.59 -9.31 17.80
CA ARG A 88 -10.14 -10.62 18.30
C ARG A 88 -9.43 -10.52 19.64
N LEU A 89 -8.63 -9.46 19.81
CA LEU A 89 -7.90 -9.15 21.03
C LEU A 89 -8.37 -7.79 21.60
N PRO A 90 -8.15 -7.50 22.89
CA PRO A 90 -8.71 -6.30 23.51
C PRO A 90 -8.13 -4.99 22.93
N PRO A 91 -8.96 -4.00 22.56
CA PRO A 91 -8.51 -2.71 22.00
C PRO A 91 -7.82 -1.78 23.02
N THR A 92 -7.34 -2.32 24.13
CA THR A 92 -6.59 -1.65 25.20
C THR A 92 -5.08 -1.90 25.13
N TYR A 93 -4.62 -2.78 24.25
CA TYR A 93 -3.21 -3.08 24.02
C TYR A 93 -2.78 -2.66 22.63
N TYR A 94 -1.51 -2.29 22.52
CA TYR A 94 -0.82 -2.22 21.24
C TYR A 94 -0.23 -3.59 20.91
N TYR A 95 -0.25 -3.97 19.64
CA TYR A 95 0.28 -5.26 19.18
C TYR A 95 1.49 -5.06 18.29
N GLU A 96 2.53 -5.88 18.46
CA GLU A 96 3.69 -5.92 17.56
C GLU A 96 3.93 -7.36 17.09
N LEU A 97 4.21 -7.53 15.79
CA LEU A 97 4.72 -8.80 15.29
C LEU A 97 6.13 -9.06 15.84
N THR A 98 6.44 -10.31 16.18
CA THR A 98 7.80 -10.71 16.56
C THR A 98 8.77 -10.71 15.40
N GLU A 99 8.28 -10.99 14.19
CA GLU A 99 9.04 -11.12 12.94
C GLU A 99 8.07 -11.01 11.74
N LEU A 100 8.59 -10.81 10.53
CA LEU A 100 7.80 -10.89 9.29
C LEU A 100 7.29 -12.32 9.02
N PRO A 101 6.17 -12.50 8.29
CA PRO A 101 5.76 -13.81 7.81
C PRO A 101 6.89 -14.46 6.97
N LYS A 102 7.17 -15.74 7.25
CA LYS A 102 8.39 -16.43 6.81
C LYS A 102 8.69 -16.21 5.32
N GLY A 103 9.85 -15.63 5.01
CA GLY A 103 10.29 -15.38 3.63
C GLY A 103 9.80 -14.07 3.00
N TYR A 104 9.04 -13.25 3.73
CA TYR A 104 8.93 -11.83 3.43
C TYR A 104 10.11 -11.07 4.02
N LYS A 105 10.61 -10.06 3.30
CA LYS A 105 11.72 -9.21 3.76
C LYS A 105 11.54 -7.76 3.31
N LEU A 106 11.90 -6.82 4.18
CA LEU A 106 11.90 -5.40 3.88
C LEU A 106 13.20 -4.98 3.20
N PHE A 107 13.08 -4.12 2.19
CA PHE A 107 14.18 -3.52 1.46
C PHE A 107 13.98 -2.01 1.33
N ARG A 108 15.04 -1.24 1.51
CA ARG A 108 15.07 0.21 1.23
C ARG A 108 15.63 0.39 -0.18
N GLN A 109 14.95 1.17 -1.01
CA GLN A 109 15.52 1.56 -2.30
C GLN A 109 16.55 2.68 -2.07
N VAL A 110 17.73 2.52 -2.66
CA VAL A 110 18.84 3.48 -2.58
C VAL A 110 19.11 4.02 -3.98
N LYS A 111 19.11 5.36 -4.09
CA LYS A 111 19.64 6.10 -5.24
C LYS A 111 20.88 6.85 -4.81
N GLN A 112 21.98 6.67 -5.54
CA GLN A 112 23.25 7.33 -5.26
C GLN A 112 23.87 7.94 -6.52
N PRO A 113 24.54 9.09 -6.41
CA PRO A 113 25.42 9.57 -7.47
C PRO A 113 26.57 8.57 -7.68
N ASP A 114 27.10 8.55 -8.89
CA ASP A 114 28.33 7.83 -9.20
C ASP A 114 29.54 8.52 -8.52
N PRO A 115 30.30 7.85 -7.62
CA PRO A 115 31.43 8.47 -6.93
C PRO A 115 32.57 8.89 -7.87
N ASP A 116 32.72 8.20 -9.00
CA ASP A 116 33.69 8.52 -10.06
C ASP A 116 33.10 9.44 -11.15
N GLY A 117 31.82 9.79 -11.02
CA GLY A 117 31.07 10.54 -12.02
C GLY A 117 31.19 12.07 -11.88
N PRO A 118 30.44 12.83 -12.72
CA PRO A 118 30.32 14.27 -12.55
C PRO A 118 29.72 14.58 -11.17
N LYS A 119 30.24 15.61 -10.50
CA LYS A 119 29.75 16.05 -9.17
C LYS A 119 28.43 16.80 -9.28
N HIS A 120 27.37 16.06 -9.58
CA HIS A 120 26.00 16.53 -9.45
C HIS A 120 25.68 16.85 -7.98
N THR A 121 24.96 17.94 -7.73
CA THR A 121 24.44 18.24 -6.40
C THR A 121 23.14 17.49 -6.14
N GLY A 122 22.75 17.33 -4.88
CA GLY A 122 21.43 16.78 -4.53
C GLY A 122 20.25 17.59 -5.12
N LEU A 123 20.48 18.86 -5.46
CA LEU A 123 19.52 19.73 -6.16
C LEU A 123 19.29 19.27 -7.61
N ASP A 124 20.37 18.89 -8.31
CA ASP A 124 20.32 18.45 -9.71
C ASP A 124 19.65 17.08 -9.85
N LEU A 125 19.89 16.20 -8.86
CA LEU A 125 19.41 14.81 -8.86
C LEU A 125 18.06 14.61 -8.12
N LYS A 126 17.58 15.63 -7.42
CA LYS A 126 16.43 15.57 -6.49
C LYS A 126 16.59 14.52 -5.37
N ILE A 127 17.84 14.27 -4.94
CA ILE A 127 18.17 13.38 -3.83
C ILE A 127 18.36 14.24 -2.57
N GLU A 128 17.47 14.08 -1.59
CA GLU A 128 17.55 14.77 -0.31
C GLU A 128 18.33 13.88 0.70
N VAL A 129 19.64 14.07 0.83
CA VAL A 129 20.47 13.18 1.68
C VAL A 129 20.21 13.43 3.18
N ILE A 130 19.58 12.49 3.89
CA ILE A 130 19.33 12.59 5.34
C ILE A 130 20.57 12.22 6.16
N ARG A 131 21.24 11.12 5.81
CA ARG A 131 22.39 10.57 6.56
C ARG A 131 23.62 10.53 5.66
N LYS A 132 24.73 11.12 6.15
CA LYS A 132 26.06 11.15 5.50
C LYS A 132 27.10 10.32 6.26
N ASP A 133 26.67 9.76 7.37
CA ASP A 133 27.39 8.97 8.37
C ASP A 133 26.96 7.49 8.36
N ALA A 134 25.90 7.16 7.62
CA ALA A 134 25.59 5.79 7.23
C ALA A 134 26.56 5.31 6.14
N GLU A 135 26.74 3.99 6.02
CA GLU A 135 27.59 3.35 4.98
C GLU A 135 27.20 3.77 3.55
N TYR A 136 25.93 4.15 3.38
CA TYR A 136 25.31 4.58 2.14
C TYR A 136 24.71 5.97 2.35
N GLU A 137 24.95 6.92 1.45
CA GLU A 137 24.11 8.14 1.40
C GLU A 137 22.66 7.71 1.14
N LEU A 138 21.76 8.09 2.05
CA LEU A 138 20.35 7.72 2.03
C LEU A 138 19.48 8.91 1.61
N ASP A 139 18.72 8.72 0.53
CA ASP A 139 17.63 9.60 0.11
C ASP A 139 16.53 9.69 1.19
N ALA A 140 16.00 10.90 1.41
CA ALA A 140 14.88 11.16 2.33
C ALA A 140 13.61 10.41 1.94
N ARG A 141 13.48 10.08 0.66
CA ARG A 141 12.41 9.26 0.09
C ARG A 141 12.79 7.79 -0.05
N GLY A 142 13.74 7.31 0.76
CA GLY A 142 14.15 5.92 0.88
C GLY A 142 13.05 5.03 1.47
N ASP A 143 11.96 4.88 0.73
CA ASP A 143 10.75 4.16 1.14
C ASP A 143 11.04 2.67 1.41
N PRO A 144 10.45 2.09 2.48
CA PRO A 144 10.50 0.66 2.74
C PRO A 144 9.54 -0.09 1.81
N TYR A 145 10.09 -1.06 1.07
CA TYR A 145 9.33 -1.97 0.22
C TYR A 145 9.38 -3.39 0.79
N LEU A 146 8.22 -4.04 0.92
CA LEU A 146 8.15 -5.44 1.32
C LEU A 146 8.13 -6.34 0.08
N TYR A 147 9.10 -7.24 0.00
CA TYR A 147 9.23 -8.26 -1.05
C TYR A 147 9.01 -9.67 -0.49
N GLY A 148 8.74 -10.62 -1.38
CA GLY A 148 8.39 -12.01 -1.06
C GLY A 148 7.14 -12.50 -1.79
N HIS A 149 6.24 -11.61 -2.24
CA HIS A 149 4.99 -12.05 -2.86
C HIS A 149 5.23 -12.75 -4.22
N PRO A 150 4.67 -13.96 -4.45
CA PRO A 150 4.87 -14.82 -5.63
C PRO A 150 4.78 -14.19 -7.03
N ILE A 151 4.13 -13.02 -7.16
CA ILE A 151 4.02 -12.27 -8.41
C ILE A 151 5.33 -11.60 -8.89
N GLY A 152 6.41 -11.64 -8.09
CA GLY A 152 7.65 -10.94 -8.40
C GLY A 152 7.60 -9.42 -8.18
N THR A 153 6.70 -8.92 -7.32
CA THR A 153 6.55 -7.47 -7.06
C THR A 153 6.33 -7.15 -5.58
N LYS A 154 6.49 -5.88 -5.22
CA LYS A 154 6.59 -5.37 -3.86
C LYS A 154 5.33 -4.64 -3.37
N TYR A 155 5.06 -4.72 -2.07
CA TYR A 155 4.17 -3.78 -1.39
C TYR A 155 4.94 -2.51 -1.01
N ARG A 156 4.32 -1.35 -1.17
CA ARG A 156 4.88 -0.02 -0.87
C ARG A 156 4.52 0.51 0.52
N SER A 157 3.59 -0.15 1.21
CA SER A 157 3.19 0.23 2.57
C SER A 157 2.57 -0.95 3.30
N THR A 158 2.48 -0.83 4.63
CA THR A 158 1.74 -1.78 5.47
C THR A 158 0.28 -1.91 5.03
N LEU A 159 -0.36 -0.82 4.59
CA LEU A 159 -1.76 -0.81 4.15
C LEU A 159 -1.99 -1.65 2.89
N GLU A 160 -1.00 -1.74 1.99
CA GLU A 160 -1.09 -2.63 0.82
C GLU A 160 -0.91 -4.12 1.20
N PHE A 161 -0.15 -4.40 2.28
CA PHE A 161 0.15 -5.76 2.75
C PHE A 161 -0.84 -6.33 3.77
N ILE A 162 -1.47 -5.49 4.61
CA ILE A 162 -2.41 -5.93 5.67
C ILE A 162 -3.50 -6.89 5.15
N PRO A 163 -4.16 -6.65 4.00
CA PRO A 163 -5.13 -7.61 3.45
C PRO A 163 -4.53 -8.98 3.08
N HIS A 164 -3.22 -9.03 2.76
CA HIS A 164 -2.49 -10.28 2.51
C HIS A 164 -2.11 -10.98 3.82
N LEU A 165 -1.61 -10.23 4.81
CA LEU A 165 -1.31 -10.74 6.14
C LEU A 165 -2.54 -11.37 6.82
N LEU A 166 -3.70 -10.69 6.71
CA LEU A 166 -4.96 -11.23 7.21
C LEU A 166 -5.42 -12.45 6.42
N TRP A 167 -5.16 -12.53 5.12
CA TRP A 167 -5.45 -13.72 4.31
C TRP A 167 -4.55 -14.92 4.67
N LEU A 168 -3.26 -14.69 4.93
CA LEU A 168 -2.29 -15.71 5.38
C LEU A 168 -2.74 -16.38 6.69
N GLU A 169 -3.26 -15.59 7.63
CA GLU A 169 -3.77 -16.09 8.91
C GLU A 169 -5.12 -16.80 8.77
N ASN A 170 -6.03 -16.30 7.91
CA ASN A 170 -7.46 -16.62 8.00
C ASN A 170 -8.04 -17.46 6.88
N ASP A 171 -7.46 -17.52 5.69
CA ASP A 171 -8.04 -18.31 4.60
C ASP A 171 -7.67 -19.80 4.79
N PRO A 172 -8.62 -20.70 5.10
CA PRO A 172 -8.30 -22.08 5.48
C PRO A 172 -7.83 -22.95 4.30
N TYR A 173 -7.83 -22.42 3.08
CA TYR A 173 -7.38 -23.08 1.87
C TYR A 173 -6.24 -22.33 1.17
N HIS A 174 -5.85 -21.16 1.68
CA HIS A 174 -4.95 -20.19 1.07
C HIS A 174 -5.23 -19.96 -0.42
N ASN A 175 -6.50 -19.69 -0.76
CA ASN A 175 -6.91 -19.39 -2.14
C ASN A 175 -6.71 -17.89 -2.46
N TYR A 176 -5.90 -17.60 -3.48
CA TYR A 176 -5.65 -16.25 -3.98
C TYR A 176 -6.89 -15.47 -4.43
N GLU A 177 -7.93 -16.16 -4.92
CA GLU A 177 -9.20 -15.50 -5.29
C GLU A 177 -9.94 -14.89 -4.09
N ASN A 178 -9.64 -15.33 -2.86
CA ASN A 178 -10.21 -14.81 -1.63
C ASN A 178 -9.39 -13.63 -1.03
N CYS A 179 -8.19 -13.35 -1.55
CA CYS A 179 -7.30 -12.33 -0.98
C CYS A 179 -7.62 -10.92 -1.52
N ALA A 180 -7.89 -9.98 -0.62
CA ALA A 180 -8.21 -8.59 -0.96
C ALA A 180 -6.99 -7.67 -1.13
N CYS A 181 -5.77 -8.20 -1.23
CA CYS A 181 -4.56 -7.38 -1.39
C CYS A 181 -4.37 -6.90 -2.84
N CYS A 182 -3.50 -5.90 -3.06
CA CYS A 182 -3.31 -5.30 -4.39
C CYS A 182 -2.51 -6.16 -5.39
N LEU A 183 -1.97 -7.32 -4.96
CA LEU A 183 -1.11 -8.19 -5.75
C LEU A 183 -1.77 -9.53 -6.15
N CYS A 184 -2.60 -10.13 -5.29
CA CYS A 184 -3.25 -11.42 -5.55
C CYS A 184 -4.13 -11.44 -6.82
N PRO A 185 -4.94 -10.40 -7.13
CA PRO A 185 -5.68 -10.36 -8.40
C PRO A 185 -4.76 -10.50 -9.62
N ARG A 186 -3.56 -9.90 -9.60
CA ARG A 186 -2.58 -10.01 -10.69
C ARG A 186 -1.94 -11.39 -10.77
N LEU A 187 -1.78 -12.08 -9.64
CA LEU A 187 -1.29 -13.47 -9.60
C LEU A 187 -2.29 -14.43 -10.26
N VAL A 188 -3.58 -14.25 -9.94
CA VAL A 188 -4.69 -14.99 -10.57
C VAL A 188 -4.80 -14.68 -12.06
N GLU A 189 -4.73 -13.40 -12.45
CA GLU A 189 -4.73 -12.96 -13.87
C GLU A 189 -3.53 -13.51 -14.66
N ALA A 190 -2.34 -13.58 -14.04
CA ALA A 190 -1.14 -14.16 -14.64
C ALA A 190 -1.18 -15.70 -14.74
N GLY A 191 -2.14 -16.36 -14.08
CA GLY A 191 -2.27 -17.81 -14.07
C GLY A 191 -1.14 -18.54 -13.33
N ILE A 192 -0.35 -17.83 -12.52
CA ILE A 192 0.75 -18.39 -11.74
C ILE A 192 0.15 -19.22 -10.61
N ARG A 193 0.28 -20.54 -10.71
CA ARG A 193 -0.15 -21.49 -9.68
C ARG A 193 1.02 -21.93 -8.83
N LEU A 194 0.84 -21.94 -7.52
CA LEU A 194 1.82 -22.40 -6.56
C LEU A 194 1.56 -23.85 -6.14
N PRO A 195 2.55 -24.52 -5.50
CA PRO A 195 2.38 -25.88 -5.00
C PRO A 195 1.19 -26.07 -4.03
N SER A 196 0.75 -25.00 -3.37
CA SER A 196 -0.42 -24.96 -2.49
C SER A 196 -1.73 -25.27 -3.24
N ASP A 197 -1.96 -24.62 -4.39
CA ASP A 197 -3.22 -24.67 -5.16
C ASP A 197 -3.59 -26.10 -5.60
N LEU A 198 -2.57 -26.95 -5.77
CA LEU A 198 -2.71 -28.33 -6.22
C LEU A 198 -3.52 -29.21 -5.25
N LYS A 199 -3.69 -28.79 -3.99
CA LYS A 199 -4.44 -29.56 -2.97
C LYS A 199 -5.94 -29.20 -2.89
N GLY A 200 -6.35 -28.01 -3.31
CA GLY A 200 -7.73 -27.53 -3.12
C GLY A 200 -8.67 -27.66 -4.34
N SER A 201 -8.12 -27.81 -5.55
CA SER A 201 -8.82 -27.51 -6.81
C SER A 201 -10.01 -28.43 -7.22
N HIS A 202 -10.34 -29.48 -6.46
CA HIS A 202 -11.21 -30.56 -6.95
C HIS A 202 -12.74 -30.36 -6.74
N ILE A 203 -13.20 -29.27 -6.11
CA ILE A 203 -14.63 -29.11 -5.73
C ILE A 203 -15.41 -28.12 -6.62
N HIS A 204 -14.80 -27.03 -7.12
CA HIS A 204 -15.59 -25.92 -7.67
C HIS A 204 -16.02 -26.04 -9.16
N SER A 205 -15.58 -27.08 -9.89
CA SER A 205 -15.89 -27.23 -11.32
C SER A 205 -17.30 -27.72 -11.67
N LEU A 206 -18.13 -28.13 -10.69
CA LEU A 206 -19.42 -28.78 -10.95
C LEU A 206 -20.66 -27.85 -11.03
N ARG A 207 -20.50 -26.50 -11.01
CA ARG A 207 -21.66 -25.56 -11.01
C ARG A 207 -21.74 -24.56 -12.17
N ARG A 208 -21.09 -24.80 -13.32
CA ARG A 208 -21.26 -23.97 -14.55
C ARG A 208 -21.40 -24.75 -15.88
N LYS A 209 -22.33 -25.70 -15.92
CA LYS A 209 -23.03 -26.22 -17.13
C LYS A 209 -24.38 -26.78 -16.66
N ARG A 210 -25.51 -26.62 -17.35
CA ARG A 210 -25.74 -26.27 -18.77
C ARG A 210 -26.69 -25.07 -18.93
N LYS A 211 -26.53 -24.30 -20.01
CA LYS A 211 -27.70 -23.67 -20.67
C LYS A 211 -28.40 -24.77 -21.47
N ASN A 212 -29.73 -24.88 -21.38
CA ASN A 212 -30.52 -25.51 -22.44
C ASN A 212 -31.03 -24.40 -23.37
N PRO A 213 -30.73 -24.44 -24.68
CA PRO A 213 -31.63 -23.91 -25.70
C PRO A 213 -32.79 -24.89 -25.97
N ASP A 214 -33.75 -24.45 -26.77
CA ASP A 214 -34.74 -25.26 -27.52
C ASP A 214 -35.77 -26.11 -26.73
N GLU A 215 -36.93 -25.49 -26.46
CA GLU A 215 -38.23 -26.16 -26.66
C GLU A 215 -39.28 -25.17 -27.23
N PRO A 216 -40.33 -25.64 -27.95
CA PRO A 216 -41.14 -24.82 -28.85
C PRO A 216 -42.42 -24.21 -28.25
N LYS A 217 -43.05 -23.32 -29.04
CA LYS A 217 -44.28 -22.58 -28.69
C LYS A 217 -45.55 -23.44 -28.75
N SER A 218 -46.48 -23.20 -27.82
CA SER A 218 -47.92 -23.47 -27.98
C SER A 218 -48.75 -22.19 -27.75
N LYS A 219 -50.01 -22.13 -28.22
CA LYS A 219 -50.87 -20.92 -28.23
C LYS A 219 -52.24 -21.16 -27.58
N ALA A 220 -52.71 -20.21 -26.77
CA ALA A 220 -54.12 -19.93 -26.40
C ALA A 220 -54.18 -18.53 -25.74
N THR A 221 -54.87 -17.50 -26.26
CA THR A 221 -56.30 -17.13 -26.08
C THR A 221 -56.77 -17.06 -24.60
N GLY A 222 -57.32 -15.96 -24.05
CA GLY A 222 -57.61 -14.60 -24.58
C GLY A 222 -58.48 -13.74 -23.62
N SER A 223 -58.96 -12.58 -24.08
CA SER A 223 -60.04 -11.71 -23.51
C SER A 223 -59.82 -10.79 -22.27
N SER A 224 -59.41 -9.55 -22.57
CA SER A 224 -60.07 -8.25 -22.26
C SER A 224 -60.96 -8.00 -21.02
N ARG A 225 -60.61 -6.94 -20.26
CA ARG A 225 -61.45 -5.79 -19.77
C ARG A 225 -60.50 -4.79 -19.04
N LYS A 226 -60.43 -3.47 -19.32
CA LYS A 226 -61.33 -2.33 -19.02
C LYS A 226 -61.93 -2.34 -17.60
N SER A 227 -61.94 -1.28 -16.79
CA SER A 227 -61.26 0.05 -16.73
C SER A 227 -61.60 0.68 -15.33
N SER A 228 -61.47 1.96 -14.91
CA SER A 228 -61.03 3.28 -15.45
C SER A 228 -61.02 4.30 -14.29
N GLY A 229 -60.08 5.27 -14.22
CA GLY A 229 -60.23 6.46 -13.35
C GLY A 229 -58.94 7.19 -12.93
N GLY A 230 -58.98 8.53 -12.90
CA GLY A 230 -58.05 9.44 -12.18
C GLY A 230 -58.88 10.34 -11.22
N PRO A 231 -58.51 11.61 -10.90
CA PRO A 231 -57.38 12.39 -11.41
C PRO A 231 -56.68 13.39 -10.39
N SER A 232 -55.68 14.13 -10.88
CA SER A 232 -55.33 15.55 -10.56
C SER A 232 -55.04 16.09 -9.15
N ALA A 233 -53.76 16.49 -8.94
CA ALA A 233 -53.29 17.82 -8.49
C ALA A 233 -51.81 17.97 -8.96
N LYS A 234 -51.21 19.10 -9.43
CA LYS A 234 -51.20 20.54 -9.06
C LYS A 234 -50.64 20.79 -7.64
N SER A 235 -49.79 21.78 -7.33
CA SER A 235 -49.23 22.95 -8.05
C SER A 235 -48.14 23.63 -7.16
N SER A 236 -47.19 24.50 -7.59
CA SER A 236 -46.66 24.93 -8.90
C SER A 236 -45.50 25.95 -8.73
N GLY A 237 -44.56 26.05 -9.69
CA GLY A 237 -43.51 27.11 -9.76
C GLY A 237 -42.08 26.62 -9.43
N GLY A 238 -41.00 27.32 -9.79
CA GLY A 238 -40.85 28.55 -10.59
C GLY A 238 -39.36 28.88 -10.86
N PRO A 239 -38.98 29.53 -11.98
CA PRO A 239 -37.56 29.63 -12.42
C PRO A 239 -36.90 31.02 -12.20
N SER A 240 -35.74 31.22 -12.82
CA SER A 240 -34.83 32.40 -12.84
C SER A 240 -33.81 32.47 -11.67
N GLY A 241 -32.59 32.98 -11.88
CA GLY A 241 -31.96 33.44 -13.12
C GLY A 241 -30.54 33.98 -12.90
N GLY A 242 -29.79 34.30 -13.96
CA GLY A 242 -28.50 34.99 -13.85
C GLY A 242 -27.45 34.60 -14.90
N GLN A 243 -27.38 35.34 -16.01
CA GLN A 243 -26.23 35.37 -16.91
C GLN A 243 -25.52 36.73 -16.79
N SER A 244 -24.20 36.73 -16.56
CA SER A 244 -23.22 37.79 -16.93
C SER A 244 -21.83 37.24 -16.58
N ALA A 245 -20.78 37.15 -17.41
CA ALA A 245 -20.36 37.85 -18.63
C ALA A 245 -19.68 39.21 -18.40
N LYS A 246 -18.50 39.39 -19.06
CA LYS A 246 -17.66 40.62 -19.15
C LYS A 246 -16.89 40.96 -17.84
N SER A 247 -15.70 41.58 -17.86
CA SER A 247 -14.75 41.89 -18.96
C SER A 247 -13.38 42.38 -18.44
N SER A 248 -12.39 42.46 -19.34
CA SER A 248 -11.19 43.33 -19.32
C SER A 248 -10.00 42.96 -18.39
N GLY A 249 -8.75 43.29 -18.70
CA GLY A 249 -8.27 43.87 -19.98
C GLY A 249 -6.92 44.59 -19.95
N GLY A 250 -5.80 43.85 -19.81
CA GLY A 250 -4.42 44.36 -20.06
C GLY A 250 -3.85 45.31 -19.00
N PRO A 251 -2.69 45.97 -19.26
CA PRO A 251 -1.86 45.92 -20.47
C PRO A 251 -0.37 45.56 -20.23
N LEU A 252 0.38 45.39 -21.33
CA LEU A 252 1.85 45.24 -21.34
C LEU A 252 2.57 46.59 -21.17
N ARG A 253 3.62 46.61 -20.33
CA ARG A 253 4.84 47.46 -20.36
C ARG A 253 5.79 46.92 -19.27
N GLY A 254 7.09 46.69 -19.46
CA GLY A 254 7.97 46.96 -20.60
C GLY A 254 9.00 48.05 -20.25
N GLN A 255 10.28 47.84 -20.60
CA GLN A 255 11.36 48.81 -20.37
C GLN A 255 12.74 48.13 -20.31
N SER A 256 13.64 48.36 -21.27
CA SER A 256 15.01 47.81 -21.29
C SER A 256 16.04 48.78 -20.69
N ALA A 257 17.24 48.24 -20.40
CA ALA A 257 18.49 48.97 -20.09
C ALA A 257 18.53 49.72 -18.74
N LYS A 258 19.72 49.93 -18.14
CA LYS A 258 21.10 49.69 -18.61
C LYS A 258 21.85 48.73 -17.69
#